data_AF-A0AAV0Q8Q9-F1
#
_entry.id   AF-A0AAV0Q8Q9-F1
#
_cell.length_a   1.000
_cell.length_b   1.000
_cell.length_c   1.000
_cell.angle_alpha   90.00
_cell.angle_beta   90.00
_cell.angle_gamma   90.00
#
_symmetry.space_group_name_H-M   'P 1'
#
loop_
_entity.id
_entity.type
_entity.pdbx_description
1 polymer ?
#
loop_
_entity_poly.entity_id
_entity_poly.type
_entity_poly.pdbx_seq_one_letter_code
_entity_poly.pdbx_strand_id
1 'polypeptide(L)'
;MRTVRNTVDTGRTVVCTIHQPSIDIFEAFDELLLMKRGGRVIYGGKLGLHSRILIDYFQGINGVPPIRDGYNPATWMLEVTTASVEEKIQADFAELYVTSKQYR
;
A
#
# COMPACT_ATOMS: atom_id res chain seq x y z
N MET A 1 16.45 3.57 7.56
CA MET A 1 15.94 2.18 7.60
C MET A 1 16.98 1.08 7.79
N ARG A 2 18.30 1.34 7.64
CA ARG A 2 19.34 0.30 7.78
C ARG A 2 19.26 -0.50 9.09
N THR A 3 19.11 0.14 10.25
CA THR A 3 19.04 -0.56 11.56
C THR A 3 17.82 -1.46 11.68
N VAL A 4 16.66 -1.02 11.15
CA VAL A 4 15.44 -1.84 11.13
C VAL A 4 15.64 -3.05 10.23
N ARG A 5 16.19 -2.85 9.02
CA ARG A 5 16.51 -3.94 8.09
C ARG A 5 17.47 -4.96 8.71
N ASN A 6 18.55 -4.49 9.33
CA ASN A 6 19.51 -5.35 10.04
C ASN A 6 18.85 -6.18 11.15
N THR A 7 17.85 -5.62 11.84
CA THR A 7 17.11 -6.35 12.89
C THR A 7 16.30 -7.48 12.27
N VAL A 8 15.60 -7.21 11.17
CA VAL A 8 14.83 -8.22 10.44
C VAL A 8 15.73 -9.34 9.91
N ASP A 9 16.93 -9.00 9.44
CA ASP A 9 17.91 -9.97 8.93
C ASP A 9 18.45 -10.93 10.01
N THR A 10 18.21 -10.65 11.30
CA THR A 10 18.49 -11.60 12.40
C THR A 10 17.38 -12.62 12.66
N GLY A 11 16.33 -12.65 11.83
CA GLY A 11 15.17 -13.53 12.00
C GLY A 11 14.10 -12.97 12.95
N ARG A 12 14.10 -11.66 13.20
CA ARG A 12 13.10 -10.98 14.04
C ARG A 12 12.05 -10.30 13.18
N THR A 13 10.78 -10.39 13.57
CA THR A 13 9.71 -9.63 12.92
C THR A 13 9.64 -8.21 13.49
N VAL A 14 9.61 -7.20 12.61
CA VAL A 14 9.37 -5.81 12.98
C VAL A 14 8.03 -5.36 12.40
N VAL A 15 7.17 -4.80 13.25
CA VAL A 15 5.92 -4.15 12.84
C VAL A 15 5.98 -2.71 13.33
N CYS A 16 5.73 -1.75 12.44
CA CYS A 16 5.67 -0.35 12.80
C CYS A 16 4.62 0.38 11.95
N THR A 17 4.14 1.50 12.47
CA THR A 17 3.35 2.47 11.72
C THR A 17 4.27 3.60 11.28
N ILE A 18 4.15 4.02 10.03
CA ILE A 18 4.93 5.14 9.49
C ILE A 18 3.98 6.12 8.84
N HIS A 19 4.14 7.39 9.21
CA HIS A 19 3.46 8.48 8.55
C HIS A 19 4.25 8.90 7.31
N GLN A 20 3.69 8.67 6.12
CA GLN A 20 4.19 9.17 4.83
C GLN A 20 5.71 8.96 4.62
N PRO A 21 6.17 7.72 4.43
CA PRO A 21 7.59 7.44 4.21
C PRO A 21 8.11 8.04 2.89
N SER A 22 9.40 8.37 2.87
CA SER A 22 10.13 8.57 1.61
C SER A 22 10.21 7.24 0.83
N ILE A 23 10.53 7.31 -0.46
CA ILE A 23 10.68 6.13 -1.34
C ILE A 23 11.66 5.13 -0.73
N ASP A 24 12.85 5.59 -0.34
CA ASP A 24 13.89 4.73 0.25
C ASP A 24 13.44 4.02 1.54
N ILE A 25 12.57 4.67 2.32
CA ILE A 25 12.01 4.07 3.53
C ILE A 25 10.94 3.06 3.15
N PHE A 26 10.05 3.42 2.23
CA PHE A 26 8.94 2.58 1.81
C PHE A 26 9.41 1.27 1.16
N GLU A 27 10.42 1.35 0.29
CA GLU A 27 11.00 0.18 -0.37
C GLU A 27 11.82 -0.72 0.54
N ALA A 28 12.12 -0.30 1.77
CA ALA A 28 12.79 -1.16 2.74
C ALA A 28 11.85 -2.18 3.40
N PHE A 29 10.54 -2.08 3.19
CA PHE A 29 9.53 -2.96 3.77
C PHE A 29 9.21 -4.14 2.86
N ASP A 30 9.11 -5.32 3.47
CA ASP A 30 8.70 -6.54 2.77
C ASP A 30 7.19 -6.53 2.48
N GLU A 31 6.40 -6.11 3.46
CA GLU A 31 4.94 -6.13 3.44
C GLU A 31 4.34 -4.83 3.98
N LEU A 32 3.14 -4.51 3.47
CA LEU A 32 2.34 -3.38 3.87
C LEU A 32 0.98 -3.88 4.38
N LEU A 33 0.52 -3.29 5.48
CA LEU A 33 -0.86 -3.34 5.91
C LEU A 33 -1.44 -1.91 5.83
N LEU A 34 -2.32 -1.67 4.86
CA LEU A 34 -2.95 -0.38 4.64
C LEU A 34 -4.42 -0.42 5.09
N MET A 35 -4.83 0.61 5.81
CA MET A 35 -6.16 0.71 6.38
C MET A 35 -6.81 2.05 6.03
N LYS A 36 -8.11 2.04 5.74
CA LYS A 36 -8.93 3.24 5.67
C LYS A 36 -9.53 3.56 7.05
N ARG A 37 -10.14 4.75 7.15
CA ARG A 37 -10.88 5.19 8.34
C ARG A 37 -11.90 4.13 8.77
N GLY A 38 -12.03 3.94 10.08
CA GLY A 38 -12.90 2.89 10.65
C GLY A 38 -12.20 1.53 10.80
N GLY A 39 -10.88 1.47 10.62
CA GLY A 39 -10.11 0.26 10.90
C GLY A 39 -10.26 -0.85 9.85
N ARG A 40 -10.74 -0.51 8.64
CA ARG A 40 -10.95 -1.48 7.57
C ARG A 40 -9.70 -1.59 6.70
N VAL A 41 -9.25 -2.81 6.45
CA VAL A 41 -8.07 -3.08 5.60
C VAL A 41 -8.46 -2.91 4.14
N ILE A 42 -7.60 -2.21 3.39
CA ILE A 42 -7.77 -1.99 1.94
C ILE A 42 -6.61 -2.54 1.11
N TYR A 43 -5.52 -2.90 1.77
CA TYR A 43 -4.41 -3.66 1.19
C TYR A 43 -3.64 -4.38 2.29
N GLY A 44 -3.24 -5.61 2.04
CA GLY A 44 -2.39 -6.41 2.90
C GLY A 44 -1.49 -7.30 2.06
N GLY A 45 -0.19 -7.25 2.33
CA GLY A 45 0.78 -8.16 1.73
C GLY A 45 2.00 -7.46 1.13
N LYS A 46 2.71 -8.18 0.28
CA LYS A 46 4.03 -7.77 -0.22
C LYS A 46 3.95 -6.51 -1.07
N LEU A 47 4.91 -5.60 -0.91
CA LEU A 47 5.04 -4.46 -1.81
C LEU A 47 5.53 -4.89 -3.20
N GLY A 48 6.41 -5.89 -3.25
CA GLY A 48 7.10 -6.32 -4.47
C GLY A 48 8.24 -5.37 -4.85
N LEU A 49 9.03 -5.76 -5.85
CA LEU A 49 10.11 -4.93 -6.36
C LEU A 49 9.53 -3.59 -6.84
N HIS A 50 10.06 -2.48 -6.35
CA HIS A 50 9.57 -1.14 -6.66
C HIS A 50 8.08 -0.91 -6.39
N SER A 51 7.54 -1.55 -5.34
CA SER A 51 6.12 -1.48 -4.97
C SER A 51 5.15 -1.96 -6.06
N ARG A 52 5.61 -2.75 -7.02
CA ARG A 52 4.84 -3.07 -8.23
C ARG A 52 3.57 -3.88 -7.95
N ILE A 53 3.58 -4.75 -6.95
CA ILE A 53 2.38 -5.54 -6.56
C ILE A 53 1.30 -4.60 -6.03
N LEU A 54 1.68 -3.66 -5.16
CA LEU A 54 0.79 -2.62 -4.63
C LEU A 54 0.22 -1.74 -5.76
N ILE A 55 1.10 -1.28 -6.65
CA ILE A 55 0.73 -0.41 -7.77
C ILE A 55 -0.25 -1.14 -8.70
N ASP A 56 0.08 -2.36 -9.12
CA ASP A 56 -0.74 -3.15 -10.04
C ASP A 56 -2.12 -3.46 -9.43
N TYR A 57 -2.18 -3.72 -8.12
CA TYR A 57 -3.45 -3.93 -7.41
C TYR A 57 -4.37 -2.71 -7.51
N PHE A 58 -3.89 -1.53 -7.10
CA PHE A 58 -4.72 -0.33 -7.09
C PHE A 58 -5.01 0.19 -8.51
N GLN A 59 -4.06 0.12 -9.45
CA GLN A 59 -4.30 0.48 -10.85
C GLN A 59 -5.27 -0.47 -11.56
N GLY A 60 -5.41 -1.70 -11.09
CA GLY A 60 -6.40 -2.66 -11.58
C GLY A 60 -7.85 -2.27 -11.24
N ILE A 61 -8.05 -1.33 -10.31
CA ILE A 61 -9.37 -0.85 -9.92
C ILE A 61 -9.80 0.26 -10.88
N ASN A 62 -10.94 0.06 -11.55
CA ASN A 62 -11.46 1.03 -12.51
C ASN A 62 -11.67 2.41 -11.86
N GLY A 63 -11.15 3.45 -12.48
CA GLY A 63 -11.24 4.83 -12.00
C GLY A 63 -10.08 5.29 -11.10
N VAL A 64 -9.18 4.40 -10.66
CA VAL A 64 -7.93 4.79 -9.99
C VAL A 64 -6.93 5.31 -11.03
N PRO A 65 -6.37 6.53 -10.87
CA PRO A 65 -5.41 7.06 -11.82
C PRO A 65 -4.07 6.33 -11.72
N PRO A 66 -3.36 6.12 -12.85
CA PRO A 66 -2.06 5.49 -12.84
C PRO A 66 -1.03 6.34 -12.09
N ILE A 67 -0.05 5.69 -11.49
CA ILE A 67 1.09 6.38 -10.90
C ILE A 67 1.94 7.01 -12.00
N ARG A 68 2.51 8.18 -11.73
CA ARG A 68 3.44 8.86 -12.66
C ARG A 68 4.85 8.31 -12.48
N ASP A 69 5.64 8.31 -13.55
CA ASP A 69 7.04 7.89 -13.49
C ASP A 69 7.82 8.67 -12.44
N GLY A 70 8.57 7.94 -11.60
CA GLY A 70 9.38 8.51 -10.52
C GLY A 70 8.58 9.07 -9.33
N TYR A 71 7.24 8.95 -9.34
CA TYR A 71 6.42 9.42 -8.23
C TYR A 71 6.46 8.44 -7.05
N ASN A 72 6.42 8.97 -5.82
CA ASN A 72 6.55 8.14 -4.62
C ASN A 72 5.31 7.22 -4.46
N PRO A 73 5.48 5.88 -4.50
CA PRO A 73 4.36 4.95 -4.36
C PRO A 73 3.59 5.12 -3.05
N ALA A 74 4.27 5.48 -1.95
CA ALA A 74 3.62 5.72 -0.67
C ALA A 74 2.70 6.96 -0.72
N THR A 75 3.14 8.02 -1.40
CA THR A 75 2.33 9.23 -1.59
C THR A 75 1.14 8.95 -2.49
N TRP A 76 1.40 8.36 -3.66
CA TRP A 76 0.35 8.00 -4.62
C TRP A 76 -0.73 7.13 -3.99
N MET A 77 -0.33 6.07 -3.29
CA MET A 77 -1.26 5.14 -2.63
C MET A 77 -2.16 5.88 -1.64
N LEU A 78 -1.63 6.80 -0.84
CA LEU A 78 -2.44 7.58 0.11
C LEU A 78 -3.40 8.56 -0.60
N GLU A 79 -3.01 9.12 -1.75
CA GLU A 79 -3.84 10.03 -2.53
C GLU A 79 -5.00 9.31 -3.24
N VAL A 80 -4.75 8.11 -3.79
CA VAL A 80 -5.76 7.36 -4.53
C VAL A 80 -6.71 6.55 -3.65
N THR A 81 -6.37 6.35 -2.37
CA THR A 81 -7.19 5.57 -1.43
C THR A 81 -8.06 6.43 -0.51
N THR A 82 -8.32 7.68 -0.88
CA THR A 82 -9.15 8.60 -0.11
C THR A 82 -10.64 8.33 -0.28
N ALA A 83 -11.45 8.76 0.70
CA ALA A 83 -12.91 8.63 0.64
C ALA A 83 -13.53 9.38 -0.55
N SER A 84 -12.93 10.49 -1.00
CA SER A 84 -13.40 11.22 -2.18
C SER A 84 -13.14 10.45 -3.48
N VAL A 85 -12.08 9.63 -3.54
CA VAL A 85 -11.87 8.74 -4.68
C VAL A 85 -12.91 7.62 -4.69
N GLU A 86 -13.21 7.02 -3.54
CA GLU A 86 -14.29 6.02 -3.41
C GLU A 86 -15.65 6.55 -3.88
N GLU A 87 -16.00 7.77 -3.46
CA GLU A 87 -17.22 8.44 -3.92
C GLU A 87 -17.19 8.67 -5.44
N LYS A 88 -16.05 9.07 -6.01
CA LYS A 88 -15.92 9.29 -7.45
C LYS A 88 -16.06 7.99 -8.26
N ILE A 89 -15.50 6.89 -7.78
CA ILE A 89 -15.55 5.59 -8.48
C ILE A 89 -16.78 4.75 -8.12
N GLN A 90 -17.59 5.20 -7.15
CA GLN A 90 -18.77 4.50 -6.63
C GLN A 90 -18.44 3.08 -6.15
N ALA A 91 -17.32 2.92 -5.42
CA ALA A 91 -16.88 1.64 -4.87
C ALA A 91 -16.18 1.82 -3.52
N ASP A 92 -16.29 0.82 -2.64
CA ASP A 92 -15.58 0.76 -1.35
C ASP A 92 -14.32 -0.10 -1.47
N PHE A 93 -13.15 0.48 -1.18
CA PHE A 93 -11.86 -0.21 -1.30
C PHE A 93 -11.72 -1.42 -0.38
N ALA A 94 -12.38 -1.43 0.79
CA ALA A 94 -12.30 -2.57 1.70
C ALA A 94 -13.15 -3.74 1.18
N GLU A 95 -14.29 -3.48 0.55
CA GLU A 95 -15.08 -4.50 -0.14
C GLU A 95 -14.35 -5.07 -1.36
N LEU A 96 -13.75 -4.19 -2.16
CA LEU A 96 -12.89 -4.58 -3.28
C LEU A 96 -11.73 -5.45 -2.80
N TYR A 97 -11.08 -5.08 -1.69
CA TYR A 97 -9.97 -5.84 -1.15
C TYR A 97 -10.38 -7.25 -0.72
N VAL A 98 -11.43 -7.38 0.11
CA VAL A 98 -11.90 -8.69 0.62
C VAL A 98 -12.34 -9.64 -0.50
N THR A 99 -12.81 -9.11 -1.63
CA THR A 99 -13.22 -9.90 -2.80
C THR A 99 -12.10 -10.15 -3.80
N SER A 100 -10.95 -9.49 -3.64
CA SER A 100 -9.81 -9.58 -4.55
C SER A 100 -9.01 -10.87 -4.37
N LYS A 101 -8.19 -11.19 -5.38
CA LYS A 101 -7.16 -12.23 -5.27
C LYS A 101 -6.05 -11.87 -4.28
N GLN A 102 -5.83 -10.57 -4.02
CA GLN A 102 -4.77 -10.10 -3.14
C GLN A 102 -5.04 -10.42 -1.66
N TYR A 103 -6.32 -10.61 -1.30
CA TYR A 103 -6.73 -11.02 0.04
C TYR A 103 -6.55 -12.53 0.31
N ARG A 104 -6.43 -13.35 -0.74
CA ARG A 104 -6.37 -14.82 -0.65
C ARG A 104 -4.95 -15.33 -0.76
#